data_AF-A0A7T5R148-F1
#
_entry.id   AF-A0A7T5R148-F1
#
_cell.length_a   1.000
_cell.length_b   1.000
_cell.length_c   1.000
_cell.angle_alpha   90.00
_cell.angle_beta   90.00
_cell.angle_gamma   90.00
#
_symmetry.space_group_name_H-M   'P 1'
#
loop_
_entity.id
_entity.type
_entity.pdbx_description
1 polymer ?
#
loop_
_entity_poly.entity_id
_entity_poly.type
_entity_poly.pdbx_seq_one_letter_code
_entity_poly.pdbx_strand_id
1 'polypeptide(L)'
;MNPVEGIHYIFDRYAFLNSILSENNKGAPISTASTPEEIAKAVKYGRALYHPDRQARSGEQMKRQAETMSRLVDDCERFLGNPDLKPHYDAKLQQFKQENPHLVSENGNPIINLAEELLDVESLLSDEIVDTNDFETRVKTMLGFDDKETEQTESLFKAMPENPQIRSLHRSALTKKLTYLTLLEDAAWLKIGITGRKSKTDSHVLSGDEYLAKVEEALQTVATTRLDDEISQRGESARIGMSHLPLLLTFNQNTNSSPGTSLADPARLQEALDKLKVKARANFEIRAEYARDVARQKQAVLVDLVALAPTTPLNNHDDSSPYYDFYLTDGGDNGVVYLRLDLDVSTGNAKIAEVYSGKFSICDLISQKFVRNSFRVERNPEITDILIEVSGASERVFQEKKRYFAKPAADKAPIPKP
;
A
#
# COMPACT_ATOMS: atom_id res chain seq x y z
N MET A 1 -3.55 9.96 -9.33
CA MET A 1 -2.59 9.51 -10.36
C MET A 1 -3.38 9.25 -11.64
N ASN A 2 -2.89 9.69 -12.79
CA ASN A 2 -3.53 9.39 -14.08
C ASN A 2 -2.88 8.12 -14.66
N PRO A 3 -3.68 7.17 -15.16
CA PRO A 3 -3.15 5.97 -15.81
C PRO A 3 -2.36 6.39 -17.07
N VAL A 4 -1.33 5.61 -17.43
CA VAL A 4 -0.42 5.94 -18.52
C VAL A 4 -0.53 4.81 -19.54
N GLU A 5 -0.87 5.16 -20.78
CA GLU A 5 -0.98 4.18 -21.85
C GLU A 5 0.38 3.50 -22.12
N GLY A 6 0.36 2.20 -22.41
CA GLY A 6 1.53 1.36 -22.61
C GLY A 6 2.23 0.93 -21.31
N ILE A 7 1.79 1.43 -20.16
CA ILE A 7 2.35 1.11 -18.82
C ILE A 7 1.24 0.54 -17.93
N HIS A 8 0.18 1.32 -17.66
CA HIS A 8 -0.93 0.91 -16.79
C HIS A 8 -2.09 0.28 -17.56
N TYR A 9 -2.27 0.64 -18.84
CA TYR A 9 -3.30 0.09 -19.72
C TYR A 9 -2.84 0.20 -21.17
N ILE A 10 -3.49 -0.50 -22.09
CA ILE A 10 -3.24 -0.33 -23.53
C ILE A 10 -4.54 -0.09 -24.29
N PHE A 11 -4.50 0.83 -25.26
CA PHE A 11 -5.60 1.04 -26.19
C PHE A 11 -5.54 0.06 -27.36
N ASP A 12 -6.54 -0.81 -27.49
CA ASP A 12 -6.71 -1.72 -28.62
C ASP A 12 -7.27 -0.99 -29.84
N ARG A 13 -6.34 -0.51 -30.65
CA ARG A 13 -6.57 0.20 -31.91
C ARG A 13 -7.28 -0.67 -32.96
N TYR A 14 -7.13 -2.00 -32.92
CA TYR A 14 -7.86 -2.89 -33.83
C TYR A 14 -9.32 -3.01 -33.40
N ALA A 15 -9.58 -3.23 -32.11
CA ALA A 15 -10.94 -3.31 -31.58
C ALA A 15 -11.71 -2.01 -31.85
N PHE A 16 -11.08 -0.86 -31.65
CA PHE A 16 -11.66 0.45 -31.93
C PHE A 16 -12.01 0.66 -33.41
N LEU A 17 -11.07 0.39 -34.33
CA LEU A 17 -11.37 0.52 -35.76
C LEU A 17 -12.44 -0.50 -36.19
N ASN A 18 -12.43 -1.71 -35.64
CA ASN A 18 -13.44 -2.73 -35.93
C ASN A 18 -14.82 -2.37 -35.40
N SER A 19 -14.94 -1.71 -34.24
CA SER A 19 -16.24 -1.23 -33.75
C SER A 19 -16.81 -0.19 -34.70
N ILE A 20 -15.99 0.75 -35.19
CA ILE A 20 -16.40 1.74 -36.20
C ILE A 20 -16.86 1.07 -37.50
N LEU A 21 -16.11 0.08 -38.00
CA LEU A 21 -16.44 -0.65 -39.22
C LEU A 21 -17.74 -1.46 -39.06
N SER A 22 -17.89 -2.16 -37.94
CA SER A 22 -19.06 -3.00 -37.63
C SER A 22 -20.33 -2.18 -37.44
N GLU A 23 -20.29 -1.12 -36.64
CA GLU A 23 -21.45 -0.24 -36.38
C GLU A 23 -22.03 0.36 -37.67
N ASN A 24 -21.19 0.50 -38.70
CA ASN A 24 -21.58 1.10 -39.97
C ASN A 24 -21.74 0.10 -41.12
N ASN A 25 -21.63 -1.21 -40.86
CA ASN A 25 -21.66 -2.27 -41.87
C ASN A 25 -20.66 -2.03 -43.02
N LYS A 26 -19.41 -1.66 -42.67
CA LYS A 26 -18.36 -1.31 -43.64
C LYS A 26 -17.15 -2.21 -43.49
N GLY A 27 -16.83 -2.96 -44.55
CA GLY A 27 -15.56 -3.68 -44.68
C GLY A 27 -15.45 -4.95 -43.85
N ALA A 28 -14.36 -5.69 -44.06
CA ALA A 28 -13.99 -6.83 -43.22
C ALA A 28 -13.25 -6.34 -41.97
N PRO A 29 -13.35 -7.07 -40.84
CA PRO A 29 -12.59 -6.74 -39.63
C PRO A 29 -11.08 -6.81 -39.91
N ILE A 30 -10.34 -5.84 -39.38
CA ILE A 30 -8.88 -5.83 -39.42
C ILE A 30 -8.29 -6.56 -38.21
N SER A 31 -7.09 -7.09 -38.38
CA SER A 31 -6.35 -7.84 -37.36
C SER A 31 -4.85 -7.59 -37.47
N THR A 32 -4.06 -8.21 -36.60
CA THR A 32 -2.59 -8.14 -36.65
C THR A 32 -2.01 -8.63 -37.98
N ALA A 33 -2.71 -9.53 -38.68
CA ALA A 33 -2.33 -10.06 -39.99
C ALA A 33 -2.81 -9.20 -41.18
N SER A 34 -3.57 -8.14 -40.94
CA SER A 34 -4.08 -7.26 -42.00
C SER A 34 -2.96 -6.50 -42.69
N THR A 35 -3.14 -6.29 -44.00
CA THR A 35 -2.20 -5.55 -44.84
C THR A 35 -2.24 -4.05 -44.54
N PRO A 36 -1.16 -3.30 -44.83
CA PRO A 36 -1.14 -1.85 -44.66
C PRO A 36 -2.28 -1.13 -45.40
N GLU A 37 -2.70 -1.66 -46.56
CA GLU A 37 -3.80 -1.11 -47.35
C GLU A 37 -5.16 -1.27 -46.68
N GLU A 38 -5.40 -2.42 -46.03
CA GLU A 38 -6.64 -2.67 -45.26
C GLU A 38 -6.72 -1.74 -44.05
N ILE A 39 -5.61 -1.58 -43.33
CA ILE A 39 -5.51 -0.66 -42.19
C ILE A 39 -5.75 0.79 -42.65
N ALA A 40 -5.10 1.22 -43.74
CA ALA A 40 -5.27 2.56 -44.28
C ALA A 40 -6.72 2.84 -44.72
N LYS A 41 -7.43 1.84 -45.27
CA LYS A 41 -8.86 1.95 -45.60
C LYS A 41 -9.72 2.14 -44.35
N ALA A 42 -9.45 1.38 -43.29
CA ALA A 42 -10.17 1.49 -42.01
C ALA A 42 -9.96 2.88 -41.36
N VAL A 43 -8.71 3.35 -41.30
CA VAL A 43 -8.35 4.68 -40.80
C VAL A 43 -9.03 5.79 -41.61
N LYS A 44 -8.96 5.72 -42.94
CA LYS A 44 -9.60 6.70 -43.84
C LYS A 44 -11.11 6.77 -43.60
N TYR A 45 -11.74 5.63 -43.34
CA TYR A 45 -13.14 5.56 -43.00
C TYR A 45 -13.46 6.23 -41.65
N GLY A 46 -12.69 5.91 -40.60
CA GLY A 46 -12.82 6.53 -39.27
C GLY A 46 -12.65 8.06 -39.32
N ARG A 47 -11.64 8.55 -40.06
CA ARG A 47 -11.41 9.99 -40.26
C ARG A 47 -12.59 10.66 -40.94
N ALA A 48 -13.12 10.03 -41.98
CA ALA A 48 -14.29 10.56 -42.66
C ALA A 48 -15.49 10.65 -41.72
N LEU A 49 -15.68 9.70 -40.81
CA LEU A 49 -16.80 9.66 -39.88
C LEU A 49 -16.71 10.75 -38.80
N TYR A 50 -15.55 10.87 -38.14
CA TYR A 50 -15.35 11.74 -36.97
C TYR A 50 -14.68 13.08 -37.27
N HIS A 51 -14.51 13.46 -38.54
CA HIS A 51 -13.91 14.74 -38.92
C HIS A 51 -14.58 15.92 -38.16
N PRO A 52 -13.82 16.75 -37.41
CA PRO A 52 -14.38 17.82 -36.59
C PRO A 52 -15.35 18.76 -37.33
N ASP A 53 -15.06 19.06 -38.60
CA ASP A 53 -15.93 19.91 -39.45
C ASP A 53 -17.38 19.40 -39.55
N ARG A 54 -17.61 18.09 -39.44
CA ARG A 54 -18.97 17.51 -39.48
C ARG A 54 -19.79 17.89 -38.26
N GLN A 55 -19.14 18.20 -37.14
CA GLN A 55 -19.76 18.57 -35.88
C GLN A 55 -19.56 20.06 -35.54
N ALA A 56 -19.05 20.87 -36.48
CA ALA A 56 -18.77 22.29 -36.27
C ALA A 56 -20.00 23.12 -35.84
N ARG A 57 -21.21 22.65 -36.19
CA ARG A 57 -22.50 23.28 -35.83
C ARG A 57 -23.25 22.56 -34.71
N SER A 58 -22.67 21.51 -34.14
CA SER A 58 -23.26 20.71 -33.06
C SER A 58 -22.98 21.32 -31.69
N GLY A 59 -23.62 20.77 -30.65
CA GLY A 59 -23.36 21.18 -29.27
C GLY A 59 -21.93 20.87 -28.82
N GLU A 60 -21.43 21.62 -27.83
CA GLU A 60 -20.05 21.52 -27.30
C GLU A 60 -19.65 20.08 -26.93
N GLN A 61 -20.57 19.30 -26.35
CA GLN A 61 -20.32 17.90 -25.99
C GLN A 61 -20.05 17.03 -27.23
N MET A 62 -20.81 17.21 -28.31
CA MET A 62 -20.62 16.46 -29.55
C MET A 62 -19.34 16.86 -30.27
N LYS A 63 -18.94 18.14 -30.19
CA LYS A 63 -17.65 18.62 -30.70
C LYS A 63 -16.48 17.96 -29.98
N ARG A 64 -16.47 18.00 -28.64
CA ARG A 64 -15.43 17.34 -27.83
C ARG A 64 -15.35 15.84 -28.07
N GLN A 65 -16.50 15.18 -28.23
CA GLN A 65 -16.54 13.76 -28.55
C GLN A 65 -15.95 13.49 -29.94
N ALA A 66 -16.30 14.29 -30.95
CA ALA A 66 -15.72 14.14 -32.30
C ALA A 66 -14.22 14.44 -32.33
N GLU A 67 -13.75 15.47 -31.61
CA GLU A 67 -12.33 15.75 -31.44
C GLU A 67 -11.58 14.59 -30.77
N THR A 68 -12.19 14.00 -29.74
CA THR A 68 -11.62 12.83 -29.04
C THR A 68 -11.55 11.63 -29.99
N MET A 69 -12.63 11.32 -30.70
CA MET A 69 -12.66 10.21 -31.65
C MET A 69 -11.71 10.42 -32.83
N SER A 70 -11.60 11.65 -33.35
CA SER A 70 -10.64 12.01 -34.39
C SER A 70 -9.20 11.77 -33.91
N ARG A 71 -8.87 12.19 -32.68
CA ARG A 71 -7.55 11.93 -32.07
C ARG A 71 -7.26 10.44 -31.96
N LEU A 72 -8.23 9.63 -31.53
CA LEU A 72 -8.07 8.17 -31.43
C LEU A 72 -7.85 7.53 -32.80
N VAL A 73 -8.52 8.01 -33.85
CA VAL A 73 -8.28 7.54 -35.23
C VAL A 73 -6.87 7.93 -35.71
N ASP A 74 -6.41 9.15 -35.41
CA ASP A 74 -5.06 9.58 -35.73
C ASP A 74 -4.00 8.75 -34.98
N ASP A 75 -4.28 8.38 -33.73
CA ASP A 75 -3.45 7.44 -32.97
C ASP A 75 -3.45 6.02 -33.57
N CYS A 76 -4.57 5.57 -34.14
CA CYS A 76 -4.60 4.31 -34.87
C CYS A 76 -3.71 4.38 -36.12
N GLU A 77 -3.74 5.47 -36.88
CA GLU A 77 -2.86 5.64 -38.04
C GLU A 77 -1.38 5.65 -37.63
N ARG A 78 -1.05 6.40 -36.57
CA ARG A 78 0.33 6.54 -36.06
C ARG A 78 0.98 5.19 -35.77
N PHE A 79 0.24 4.27 -35.13
CA PHE A 79 0.77 2.97 -34.70
C PHE A 79 0.57 1.86 -35.71
N LEU A 80 -0.63 1.74 -36.29
CA LEU A 80 -0.94 0.64 -37.20
C LEU A 80 -0.47 0.92 -38.63
N GLY A 81 -0.37 2.19 -39.03
CA GLY A 81 0.10 2.59 -40.35
C GLY A 81 1.62 2.71 -40.46
N ASN A 82 2.35 2.71 -39.33
CA ASN A 82 3.80 2.81 -39.32
C ASN A 82 4.45 1.41 -39.26
N PRO A 83 5.22 0.99 -40.28
CA PRO A 83 5.83 -0.34 -40.33
C PRO A 83 6.86 -0.59 -39.22
N ASP A 84 7.46 0.47 -38.67
CA ASP A 84 8.45 0.36 -37.60
C ASP A 84 7.79 0.24 -36.21
N LEU A 85 6.61 0.85 -36.01
CA LEU A 85 5.92 0.85 -34.72
C LEU A 85 4.92 -0.30 -34.58
N LYS A 86 4.28 -0.71 -35.67
CA LYS A 86 3.23 -1.74 -35.65
C LYS A 86 3.69 -3.06 -35.00
N PRO A 87 4.89 -3.63 -35.32
CA PRO A 87 5.32 -4.88 -34.70
C PRO A 87 5.50 -4.78 -33.18
N HIS A 88 6.01 -3.64 -32.70
CA HIS A 88 6.20 -3.40 -31.26
C HIS A 88 4.87 -3.24 -30.53
N TYR A 89 3.94 -2.50 -31.13
CA TYR A 89 2.58 -2.36 -30.62
C TYR A 89 1.85 -3.72 -30.57
N ASP A 90 1.91 -4.51 -31.65
CA ASP A 90 1.25 -5.81 -31.74
C ASP A 90 1.74 -6.77 -30.64
N ALA A 91 3.05 -6.81 -30.40
CA ALA A 91 3.64 -7.62 -29.33
C ALA A 91 3.17 -7.17 -27.94
N LYS A 92 3.14 -5.85 -27.68
CA LYS A 92 2.67 -5.31 -26.39
C LYS A 92 1.18 -5.55 -26.16
N LEU A 93 0.36 -5.38 -27.19
CA LEU A 93 -1.07 -5.68 -27.14
C LEU A 93 -1.32 -7.16 -26.84
N GLN A 94 -0.56 -8.05 -27.46
CA GLN A 94 -0.65 -9.49 -27.18
C GLN A 94 -0.27 -9.81 -25.73
N GLN A 95 0.81 -9.20 -25.22
CA GLN A 95 1.21 -9.32 -23.81
C GLN A 95 0.06 -8.91 -22.88
N PHE A 96 -0.51 -7.72 -23.08
CA PHE A 96 -1.63 -7.23 -22.26
C PHE A 96 -2.86 -8.13 -22.36
N LYS A 97 -3.21 -8.64 -23.54
CA LYS A 97 -4.35 -9.57 -23.70
C LYS A 97 -4.15 -10.88 -22.95
N GLN A 98 -2.91 -11.35 -22.81
CA GLN A 98 -2.57 -12.59 -22.11
C GLN A 98 -2.46 -12.39 -20.60
N GLU A 99 -1.74 -11.35 -20.17
CA GLU A 99 -1.38 -11.12 -18.77
C GLU A 99 -2.44 -10.30 -18.03
N ASN A 100 -2.99 -9.25 -18.67
CA ASN A 100 -3.85 -8.26 -18.04
C ASN A 100 -5.04 -7.85 -18.93
N PRO A 101 -5.95 -8.78 -19.31
CA PRO A 101 -7.01 -8.51 -20.29
C PRO A 101 -7.97 -7.40 -19.86
N HIS A 102 -8.14 -7.19 -18.55
CA HIS A 102 -8.99 -6.15 -17.98
C HIS A 102 -8.39 -4.73 -18.11
N LEU A 103 -7.13 -4.59 -18.51
CA LEU A 103 -6.43 -3.31 -18.76
C LEU A 103 -6.31 -3.01 -20.27
N VAL A 104 -7.05 -3.74 -21.11
CA VAL A 104 -7.15 -3.47 -22.56
C VAL A 104 -8.38 -2.61 -22.82
N SER A 105 -8.15 -1.36 -23.21
CA SER A 105 -9.22 -0.42 -23.57
C SER A 105 -9.57 -0.56 -25.04
N GLU A 106 -10.81 -0.92 -25.36
CA GLU A 106 -11.27 -1.08 -26.74
C GLU A 106 -11.79 0.24 -27.37
N ASN A 107 -11.94 1.29 -26.56
CA ASN A 107 -12.54 2.57 -26.96
C ASN A 107 -11.65 3.79 -26.69
N GLY A 108 -10.42 3.57 -26.24
CA GLY A 108 -9.45 4.63 -25.95
C GLY A 108 -9.67 5.34 -24.61
N ASN A 109 -10.69 4.95 -23.84
CA ASN A 109 -10.88 5.47 -22.50
C ASN A 109 -9.80 4.88 -21.57
N PRO A 110 -9.10 5.70 -20.78
CA PRO A 110 -8.11 5.19 -19.84
C PRO A 110 -8.74 4.26 -18.80
N ILE A 111 -8.11 3.12 -18.55
CA ILE A 111 -8.53 2.18 -17.51
C ILE A 111 -7.67 2.42 -16.26
N ILE A 112 -8.33 2.67 -15.13
CA ILE A 112 -7.67 2.92 -13.84
C ILE A 112 -7.86 1.70 -12.95
N ASN A 113 -6.78 1.00 -12.65
CA ASN A 113 -6.78 -0.04 -11.63
C ASN A 113 -6.38 0.55 -10.28
N LEU A 114 -7.37 0.87 -9.44
CA LEU A 114 -7.13 1.33 -8.07
C LEU A 114 -6.75 0.20 -7.10
N ALA A 115 -6.87 -1.05 -7.56
CA ALA A 115 -6.66 -2.23 -6.74
C ALA A 115 -5.22 -2.74 -6.78
N GLU A 116 -4.40 -2.27 -7.71
CA GLU A 116 -3.00 -2.63 -7.87
C GLU A 116 -2.07 -1.57 -7.28
N GLU A 117 -0.95 -2.05 -6.75
CA GLU A 117 0.09 -1.17 -6.24
C GLU A 117 0.93 -0.62 -7.40
N LEU A 118 0.91 0.69 -7.60
CA LEU A 118 1.60 1.36 -8.70
C LEU A 118 2.77 2.19 -8.19
N LEU A 119 3.88 2.15 -8.94
CA LEU A 119 5.06 2.98 -8.71
C LEU A 119 5.03 4.20 -9.66
N ASP A 120 4.86 5.39 -9.10
CA ASP A 120 4.96 6.68 -9.77
C ASP A 120 6.42 7.08 -9.98
N VAL A 121 7.01 6.48 -11.02
CA VAL A 121 8.39 6.75 -11.44
C VAL A 121 8.60 8.22 -11.79
N GLU A 122 7.60 8.93 -12.31
CA GLU A 122 7.78 10.34 -12.68
C GLU A 122 8.00 11.23 -11.46
N SER A 123 7.25 10.99 -10.38
CA SER A 123 7.50 11.66 -9.11
C SER A 123 8.92 11.43 -8.60
N LEU A 124 9.45 10.21 -8.76
CA LEU A 124 10.82 9.87 -8.35
C LEU A 124 11.90 10.47 -9.26
N LEU A 125 11.58 10.75 -10.52
CA LEU A 125 12.50 11.38 -11.46
C LEU A 125 12.46 12.92 -11.41
N SER A 126 11.40 13.49 -10.83
CA SER A 126 11.30 14.93 -10.60
C SER A 126 12.38 15.43 -9.63
N ASP A 127 12.91 16.62 -9.91
CA ASP A 127 13.78 17.35 -8.97
C ASP A 127 12.96 17.94 -7.80
N GLU A 128 11.64 18.03 -7.95
CA GLU A 128 10.74 18.44 -6.89
C GLU A 128 10.48 17.26 -5.94
N ILE A 129 10.99 17.37 -4.72
CA ILE A 129 10.56 16.52 -3.62
C ILE A 129 9.19 17.03 -3.19
N VAL A 130 8.16 16.20 -3.30
CA VAL A 130 6.81 16.54 -2.83
C VAL A 130 6.86 16.89 -1.34
N ASP A 131 6.56 18.13 -0.99
CA ASP A 131 6.49 18.57 0.41
C ASP A 131 5.24 17.96 1.07
N THR A 132 5.44 17.32 2.23
CA THR A 132 4.38 16.72 3.04
C THR A 132 3.89 17.63 4.15
N ASN A 133 4.53 18.78 4.40
CA ASN A 133 4.19 19.70 5.49
C ASN A 133 2.72 20.15 5.45
N ASP A 134 2.21 20.46 4.26
CA ASP A 134 0.81 20.85 4.06
C ASP A 134 -0.16 19.70 4.39
N PHE A 135 0.20 18.48 4.00
CA PHE A 135 -0.59 17.29 4.31
C PHE A 135 -0.56 17.00 5.81
N GLU A 136 0.63 16.99 6.41
CA GLU A 136 0.83 16.80 7.84
C GLU A 136 0.01 17.80 8.66
N THR A 137 0.07 19.09 8.30
CA THR A 137 -0.69 20.15 8.96
C THR A 137 -2.20 19.93 8.82
N ARG A 138 -2.68 19.55 7.62
CA ARG A 138 -4.10 19.23 7.41
C ARG A 138 -4.54 18.03 8.23
N VAL A 139 -3.76 16.95 8.28
CA VAL A 139 -4.09 15.77 9.09
C VAL A 139 -4.12 16.12 10.58
N LYS A 140 -3.13 16.86 11.09
CA LYS A 140 -3.12 17.35 12.48
C LYS A 140 -4.40 18.15 12.79
N THR A 141 -4.77 19.06 11.90
CA THR A 141 -5.97 19.90 12.04
C THR A 141 -7.26 19.06 12.02
N MET A 142 -7.39 18.12 11.08
CA MET A 142 -8.60 17.29 10.94
C MET A 142 -8.78 16.34 12.12
N LEU A 143 -7.69 15.77 12.65
CA LEU A 143 -7.73 14.88 13.81
C LEU A 143 -7.80 15.62 15.14
N GLY A 144 -7.58 16.94 15.16
CA GLY A 144 -7.35 17.69 16.39
C GLY A 144 -6.17 17.14 17.19
N PHE A 145 -5.12 16.69 16.49
CA PHE A 145 -3.93 16.11 17.11
C PHE A 145 -2.91 17.22 17.43
N ASP A 146 -2.50 17.28 18.71
CA ASP A 146 -1.44 18.14 19.21
C ASP A 146 -0.35 17.29 19.89
N ASP A 147 0.88 17.42 19.39
CA ASP A 147 2.05 16.74 19.98
C ASP A 147 2.22 17.12 21.45
N LYS A 148 1.93 18.38 21.83
CA LYS A 148 2.07 18.85 23.20
C LYS A 148 1.07 18.20 24.16
N GLU A 149 -0.15 17.92 23.72
CA GLU A 149 -1.14 17.20 24.53
C GLU A 149 -0.63 15.79 24.83
N THR A 150 -0.02 15.13 23.84
CA THR A 150 0.56 13.79 24.00
C THR A 150 1.73 13.81 24.98
N GLU A 151 2.66 14.76 24.84
CA GLU A 151 3.81 14.91 25.75
C GLU A 151 3.39 15.24 27.19
N GLN A 152 2.37 16.08 27.36
CA GLN A 152 1.83 16.42 28.68
C GLN A 152 1.17 15.22 29.36
N THR A 153 0.35 14.47 28.61
CA THR A 153 -0.30 13.27 29.15
C THR A 153 0.70 12.16 29.48
N GLU A 154 1.76 12.00 28.68
CA GLU A 154 2.88 11.10 28.98
C GLU A 154 3.60 11.51 30.28
N SER A 155 3.88 12.81 30.44
CA SER A 155 4.52 13.34 31.64
C SER A 155 3.68 13.10 32.89
N LEU A 156 2.36 13.31 32.80
CA LEU A 156 1.42 13.03 33.88
C LEU A 156 1.37 11.53 34.20
N PHE A 157 1.36 10.67 33.18
CA PHE A 157 1.38 9.22 33.36
C PHE A 157 2.65 8.75 34.05
N LYS A 158 3.82 9.24 33.64
CA LYS A 158 5.10 8.93 34.30
C LYS A 158 5.13 9.36 35.77
N ALA A 159 4.49 10.48 36.12
CA ALA A 159 4.40 10.95 37.49
C ALA A 159 3.42 10.15 38.36
N MET A 160 2.34 9.61 37.76
CA MET A 160 1.27 8.91 38.48
C MET A 160 0.77 7.67 37.71
N PRO A 161 1.62 6.64 37.51
CA PRO A 161 1.31 5.50 36.64
C PRO A 161 0.17 4.62 37.17
N GLU A 162 -0.06 4.64 38.48
CA GLU A 162 -1.13 3.86 39.14
C GLU A 162 -2.50 4.52 39.07
N ASN A 163 -2.59 5.79 38.64
CA ASN A 163 -3.88 6.46 38.51
C ASN A 163 -4.61 5.98 37.24
N PRO A 164 -5.77 5.31 37.36
CA PRO A 164 -6.47 4.74 36.22
C PRO A 164 -7.00 5.81 35.25
N GLN A 165 -7.35 7.00 35.73
CA GLN A 165 -7.81 8.10 34.87
C GLN A 165 -6.68 8.66 34.03
N ILE A 166 -5.49 8.84 34.61
CA ILE A 166 -4.30 9.34 33.89
C ILE A 166 -3.82 8.29 32.88
N ARG A 167 -3.83 7.01 33.25
CA ARG A 167 -3.51 5.90 32.34
C ARG A 167 -4.45 5.88 31.14
N SER A 168 -5.76 6.03 31.37
CA SER A 168 -6.76 6.11 30.30
C SER A 168 -6.56 7.33 29.40
N LEU A 169 -6.28 8.50 29.98
CA LEU A 169 -6.00 9.73 29.24
C LEU A 169 -4.76 9.57 28.33
N HIS A 170 -3.68 9.00 28.86
CA HIS A 170 -2.46 8.75 28.08
C HIS A 170 -2.68 7.71 26.97
N ARG A 171 -3.42 6.62 27.23
CA ARG A 171 -3.83 5.66 26.19
C ARG A 171 -4.64 6.33 25.08
N SER A 172 -5.56 7.24 25.43
CA SER A 172 -6.35 7.99 24.44
C SER A 172 -5.48 8.91 23.58
N ALA A 173 -4.55 9.64 24.18
CA ALA A 173 -3.60 10.49 23.46
C ALA A 173 -2.72 9.66 22.49
N LEU A 174 -2.19 8.52 22.95
CA LEU A 174 -1.44 7.60 22.10
C LEU A 174 -2.28 7.00 20.97
N THR A 175 -3.58 6.74 21.21
CA THR A 175 -4.50 6.26 20.16
C THR A 175 -4.67 7.31 19.07
N LYS A 176 -4.89 8.59 19.44
CA LYS A 176 -4.91 9.69 18.46
C LYS A 176 -3.59 9.79 17.68
N LYS A 177 -2.45 9.65 18.37
CA LYS A 177 -1.12 9.64 17.74
C LYS A 177 -0.96 8.47 16.75
N LEU A 178 -1.47 7.28 17.07
CA LEU A 178 -1.47 6.13 16.17
C LEU A 178 -2.28 6.37 14.90
N THR A 179 -3.48 6.96 15.02
CA THR A 179 -4.31 7.33 13.86
C THR A 179 -3.60 8.38 13.00
N TYR A 180 -3.00 9.40 13.63
CA TYR A 180 -2.18 10.40 12.94
C TYR A 180 -1.02 9.76 12.15
N LEU A 181 -0.22 8.92 12.81
CA LEU A 181 0.92 8.24 12.19
C LEU A 181 0.49 7.26 11.08
N THR A 182 -0.69 6.66 11.18
CA THR A 182 -1.23 5.79 10.12
C THR A 182 -1.57 6.59 8.86
N LEU A 183 -2.12 7.80 9.01
CA LEU A 183 -2.36 8.69 7.86
C LEU A 183 -1.06 9.25 7.30
N LEU A 184 -0.06 9.54 8.16
CA LEU A 184 1.26 9.93 7.69
C LEU A 184 1.99 8.82 6.95
N GLU A 185 1.82 7.57 7.38
CA GLU A 185 2.41 6.43 6.70
C GLU A 185 1.86 6.33 5.28
N ASP A 186 0.54 6.44 5.09
CA ASP A 186 -0.08 6.47 3.76
C ASP A 186 0.54 7.59 2.89
N ALA A 187 0.76 8.79 3.45
CA ALA A 187 1.43 9.87 2.74
C ALA A 187 2.93 9.63 2.49
N ALA A 188 3.63 8.97 3.40
CA ALA A 188 5.03 8.60 3.23
C ALA A 188 5.19 7.61 2.06
N TRP A 189 4.29 6.63 1.96
CA TRP A 189 4.23 5.70 0.82
C TRP A 189 3.94 6.43 -0.49
N LEU A 190 3.01 7.39 -0.49
CA LEU A 190 2.76 8.24 -1.66
C LEU A 190 3.99 9.08 -2.04
N LYS A 191 4.72 9.61 -1.06
CA LYS A 191 5.94 10.42 -1.28
C LYS A 191 7.04 9.63 -1.97
N ILE A 192 7.25 8.36 -1.57
CA ILE A 192 8.19 7.46 -2.25
C ILE A 192 7.67 6.94 -3.60
N GLY A 193 6.51 7.44 -4.06
CA GLY A 193 5.93 7.11 -5.35
C GLY A 193 5.04 5.87 -5.34
N ILE A 194 4.69 5.29 -4.19
CA ILE A 194 3.87 4.09 -4.14
C ILE A 194 2.40 4.45 -3.88
N THR A 195 1.52 4.05 -4.78
CA THR A 195 0.07 4.25 -4.68
C THR A 195 -0.65 2.90 -4.71
N GLY A 196 -1.90 2.83 -4.23
CA GLY A 196 -2.70 1.61 -4.35
C GLY A 196 -2.21 0.43 -3.50
N ARG A 197 -1.31 0.67 -2.54
CA ARG A 197 -0.80 -0.35 -1.62
C ARG A 197 -1.96 -0.90 -0.77
N LYS A 198 -2.54 -2.01 -1.22
CA LYS A 198 -3.52 -2.79 -0.44
C LYS A 198 -2.89 -3.43 0.79
N SER A 199 -1.59 -3.70 0.72
CA SER A 199 -0.77 -4.11 1.86
C SER A 199 -0.51 -2.90 2.77
N LYS A 200 -1.57 -2.37 3.40
CA LYS A 200 -1.43 -2.12 4.84
C LYS A 200 -0.92 -3.44 5.42
N THR A 201 -0.01 -3.40 6.37
CA THR A 201 0.59 -4.60 6.99
C THR A 201 -0.49 -5.46 7.69
N ASP A 202 -1.39 -6.06 6.90
CA ASP A 202 -2.59 -6.83 7.23
C ASP A 202 -2.25 -8.31 7.33
N SER A 203 -1.02 -8.70 6.98
CA SER A 203 -0.45 -9.88 7.56
C SER A 203 -0.21 -9.57 9.03
N HIS A 204 -0.99 -10.22 9.89
CA HIS A 204 -0.83 -10.27 11.33
C HIS A 204 0.65 -10.06 11.73
N VAL A 205 0.93 -8.91 12.31
CA VAL A 205 2.21 -8.54 12.91
C VAL A 205 2.12 -9.09 14.33
N LEU A 206 2.71 -10.26 14.59
CA LEU A 206 2.59 -10.95 15.88
C LEU A 206 3.37 -10.24 17.00
N SER A 207 4.27 -9.33 16.64
CA SER A 207 5.03 -8.49 17.56
C SER A 207 5.34 -7.12 16.94
N GLY A 208 5.44 -6.07 17.75
CA GLY A 208 5.84 -4.74 17.28
C GLY A 208 7.11 -4.76 16.42
N ASP A 209 8.05 -5.67 16.69
CA ASP A 209 9.32 -5.83 15.97
C ASP A 209 9.17 -6.32 14.52
N GLU A 210 8.09 -7.05 14.21
CA GLU A 210 7.81 -7.52 12.85
C GLU A 210 7.32 -6.40 11.93
N TYR A 211 6.75 -5.33 12.48
CA TYR A 211 6.21 -4.22 11.67
C TYR A 211 7.32 -3.46 10.93
N LEU A 212 8.39 -3.06 11.63
CA LEU A 212 9.53 -2.39 10.99
C LEU A 212 10.21 -3.28 9.97
N ALA A 213 10.37 -4.58 10.28
CA ALA A 213 10.97 -5.53 9.36
C ALA A 213 10.18 -5.63 8.05
N LYS A 214 8.84 -5.67 8.11
CA LYS A 214 7.97 -5.67 6.91
C LYS A 214 8.04 -4.37 6.13
N VAL A 215 8.16 -3.23 6.81
CA VAL A 215 8.37 -1.93 6.14
C VAL A 215 9.71 -1.92 5.40
N GLU A 216 10.78 -2.38 6.05
CA GLU A 216 12.11 -2.45 5.43
C GLU A 216 12.16 -3.44 4.27
N GLU A 217 11.54 -4.62 4.41
CA GLU A 217 11.42 -5.61 3.34
C GLU A 217 10.68 -5.04 2.12
N ALA A 218 9.58 -4.30 2.35
CA ALA A 218 8.84 -3.65 1.27
C ALA A 218 9.68 -2.56 0.58
N LEU A 219 10.38 -1.73 1.35
CA LEU A 219 11.29 -0.70 0.81
C LEU A 219 12.41 -1.34 -0.01
N GLN A 220 13.04 -2.40 0.51
CA GLN A 220 14.13 -3.12 -0.15
C GLN A 220 13.65 -3.77 -1.46
N THR A 221 12.45 -4.36 -1.46
CA THR A 221 11.85 -4.96 -2.65
C THR A 221 11.65 -3.91 -3.76
N VAL A 222 11.21 -2.71 -3.40
CA VAL A 222 11.03 -1.62 -4.36
C VAL A 222 12.38 -1.12 -4.87
N ALA A 223 13.33 -0.91 -3.96
CA ALA A 223 14.67 -0.40 -4.26
C ALA A 223 15.47 -1.32 -5.21
N THR A 224 15.38 -2.63 -4.99
CA THR A 224 16.25 -3.61 -5.68
C THR A 224 15.63 -4.24 -6.91
N THR A 225 14.31 -4.43 -6.93
CA THR A 225 13.63 -5.20 -7.97
C THR A 225 12.72 -4.35 -8.83
N ARG A 226 11.89 -3.48 -8.22
CA ARG A 226 10.81 -2.83 -8.98
C ARG A 226 11.22 -1.56 -9.71
N LEU A 227 12.08 -0.72 -9.12
CA LEU A 227 12.47 0.55 -9.73
C LEU A 227 13.08 0.38 -11.11
N ASP A 228 14.05 -0.54 -11.23
CA ASP A 228 14.79 -0.76 -12.47
C ASP A 228 13.89 -1.32 -13.58
N ASP A 229 13.03 -2.26 -13.24
CA ASP A 229 12.09 -2.88 -14.16
C ASP A 229 11.07 -1.85 -14.66
N GLU A 230 10.48 -1.07 -13.76
CA GLU A 230 9.51 -0.01 -14.09
C GLU A 230 10.14 1.07 -14.97
N ILE A 231 11.35 1.54 -14.65
CA ILE A 231 12.06 2.53 -15.48
C ILE A 231 12.37 1.96 -16.87
N SER A 232 12.77 0.69 -16.94
CA SER A 232 13.08 0.04 -18.22
C SER A 232 11.81 -0.14 -19.07
N GLN A 233 10.70 -0.57 -18.48
CA GLN A 233 9.41 -0.71 -19.15
C GLN A 233 8.87 0.64 -19.64
N ARG A 234 8.96 1.69 -18.81
CA ARG A 234 8.57 3.05 -19.19
C ARG A 234 9.46 3.61 -20.30
N GLY A 235 10.76 3.36 -20.23
CA GLY A 235 11.72 3.71 -21.28
C GLY A 235 11.39 3.07 -22.62
N GLU A 236 11.06 1.78 -22.61
CA GLU A 236 10.66 1.04 -23.80
C GLU A 236 9.32 1.55 -24.35
N SER A 237 8.32 1.77 -23.50
CA SER A 237 7.02 2.33 -23.90
C SER A 237 7.15 3.76 -24.47
N ALA A 238 8.08 4.56 -23.94
CA ALA A 238 8.40 5.88 -24.48
C ALA A 238 9.14 5.79 -25.84
N ARG A 239 10.09 4.85 -25.98
CA ARG A 239 10.83 4.59 -27.23
C ARG A 239 9.90 4.32 -28.40
N ILE A 240 8.85 3.53 -28.16
CA ILE A 240 7.86 3.17 -29.19
C ILE A 240 6.66 4.14 -29.24
N GLY A 241 6.68 5.22 -28.45
CA GLY A 241 5.73 6.32 -28.51
C GLY A 241 4.36 6.07 -27.87
N MET A 242 4.22 5.00 -27.07
CA MET A 242 2.96 4.61 -26.42
C MET A 242 2.67 5.39 -25.13
N SER A 243 3.69 5.78 -24.36
CA SER A 243 3.49 6.58 -23.16
C SER A 243 3.39 8.07 -23.48
N HIS A 244 2.27 8.71 -23.10
CA HIS A 244 2.01 10.14 -23.34
C HIS A 244 2.73 11.11 -22.39
N LEU A 245 3.50 10.60 -21.41
CA LEU A 245 4.27 11.40 -20.44
C LEU A 245 5.78 11.23 -20.69
N PRO A 246 6.58 12.30 -20.59
CA PRO A 246 8.03 12.22 -20.77
C PRO A 246 8.68 11.76 -19.46
N LEU A 247 9.63 10.82 -19.51
CA LEU A 247 10.61 10.58 -18.43
C LEU A 247 11.31 11.93 -18.16
N LEU A 248 10.79 12.69 -17.20
CA LEU A 248 10.63 14.16 -17.26
C LEU A 248 11.59 14.95 -18.19
N LEU A 249 11.09 15.29 -19.39
CA LEU A 249 11.69 16.13 -20.44
C LEU A 249 13.06 15.71 -21.01
N THR A 250 13.64 14.59 -20.59
CA THR A 250 15.08 14.33 -20.73
C THR A 250 15.36 13.08 -21.55
N PHE A 251 16.20 13.04 -22.59
CA PHE A 251 17.28 13.90 -23.07
C PHE A 251 17.09 15.42 -22.91
N ASN A 252 17.59 16.03 -21.83
CA ASN A 252 17.68 17.50 -21.79
C ASN A 252 18.71 17.86 -22.86
N GLN A 253 18.23 18.37 -23.99
CA GLN A 253 19.09 18.88 -25.04
C GLN A 253 19.79 20.11 -24.50
N ASN A 254 21.10 20.00 -24.27
CA ASN A 254 21.93 21.15 -24.60
C ASN A 254 21.81 21.33 -26.13
N THR A 255 21.00 22.33 -26.51
CA THR A 255 21.10 23.13 -27.74
C THR A 255 20.97 22.41 -29.10
N ASN A 256 19.89 22.69 -29.83
CA ASN A 256 19.79 22.65 -31.31
C ASN A 256 19.79 21.31 -32.06
N SER A 257 19.29 20.19 -31.51
CA SER A 257 19.13 18.95 -32.29
C SER A 257 17.66 18.49 -32.35
N SER A 258 17.20 17.98 -33.50
CA SER A 258 15.78 17.59 -33.66
C SER A 258 15.37 16.42 -32.75
N PRO A 259 14.08 16.30 -32.33
CA PRO A 259 13.61 15.38 -31.29
C PRO A 259 13.65 13.87 -31.63
N GLY A 260 14.18 13.48 -32.79
CA GLY A 260 13.83 12.20 -33.43
C GLY A 260 14.87 11.09 -33.44
N THR A 261 16.12 11.31 -33.02
CA THR A 261 17.21 10.35 -33.30
C THR A 261 17.89 9.70 -32.09
N SER A 262 17.79 10.25 -30.87
CA SER A 262 18.49 9.67 -29.71
C SER A 262 17.74 8.51 -29.03
N LEU A 263 16.41 8.42 -29.18
CA LEU A 263 15.58 7.31 -28.68
C LEU A 263 15.66 6.07 -29.58
N ALA A 264 16.00 6.23 -30.86
CA ALA A 264 16.09 5.13 -31.81
C ALA A 264 17.40 4.32 -31.70
N ASP A 265 18.44 4.90 -31.10
CA ASP A 265 19.74 4.25 -30.85
C ASP A 265 19.71 3.48 -29.51
N PRO A 266 19.77 2.13 -29.53
CA PRO A 266 19.67 1.32 -28.32
C PRO A 266 20.75 1.62 -27.28
N ALA A 267 21.96 1.99 -27.71
CA ALA A 267 23.07 2.26 -26.79
C ALA A 267 22.86 3.56 -26.02
N ARG A 268 22.36 4.61 -26.70
CA ARG A 268 22.04 5.90 -26.08
C ARG A 268 20.84 5.83 -25.16
N LEU A 269 19.85 5.00 -25.52
CA LEU A 269 18.71 4.71 -24.66
C LEU A 269 19.18 4.03 -23.37
N GLN A 270 20.02 3.00 -23.47
CA GLN A 270 20.53 2.29 -22.29
C GLN A 270 21.29 3.23 -21.34
N GLU A 271 22.19 4.07 -21.88
CA GLU A 271 22.93 5.05 -21.07
C GLU A 271 21.99 6.05 -20.36
N ALA A 272 20.93 6.50 -21.04
CA ALA A 272 19.94 7.38 -20.46
C ALA A 272 19.13 6.69 -19.35
N LEU A 273 18.69 5.45 -19.58
CA LEU A 273 17.97 4.66 -18.57
C LEU A 273 18.82 4.39 -17.33
N ASP A 274 20.11 4.12 -17.49
CA ASP A 274 21.01 3.89 -16.36
C ASP A 274 21.14 5.17 -15.50
N LYS A 275 21.22 6.35 -16.11
CA LYS A 275 21.21 7.64 -15.37
C LYS A 275 19.90 7.87 -14.63
N LEU A 276 18.77 7.56 -15.26
CA LEU A 276 17.44 7.68 -14.65
C LEU A 276 17.28 6.70 -13.48
N LYS A 277 17.77 5.46 -13.60
CA LYS A 277 17.80 4.47 -12.51
C LYS A 277 18.59 4.98 -11.31
N VAL A 278 19.79 5.52 -11.54
CA VAL A 278 20.61 6.10 -10.46
C VAL A 278 19.88 7.25 -9.77
N LYS A 279 19.27 8.17 -10.54
CA LYS A 279 18.50 9.30 -9.98
C LYS A 279 17.30 8.82 -9.17
N ALA A 280 16.50 7.92 -9.74
CA ALA A 280 15.31 7.38 -9.09
C ALA A 280 15.66 6.63 -7.80
N ARG A 281 16.73 5.84 -7.77
CA ARG A 281 17.21 5.17 -6.55
C ARG A 281 17.65 6.17 -5.48
N ALA A 282 18.40 7.20 -5.85
CA ALA A 282 18.83 8.24 -4.92
C ALA A 282 17.62 8.98 -4.32
N ASN A 283 16.66 9.38 -5.16
CA ASN A 283 15.43 10.04 -4.71
C ASN A 283 14.54 9.11 -3.89
N PHE A 284 14.44 7.82 -4.26
CA PHE A 284 13.71 6.82 -3.50
C PHE A 284 14.30 6.69 -2.09
N GLU A 285 15.62 6.53 -1.96
CA GLU A 285 16.28 6.35 -0.66
C GLU A 285 16.09 7.56 0.27
N ILE A 286 16.24 8.78 -0.27
CA ILE A 286 16.00 10.02 0.50
C ILE A 286 14.56 10.05 1.04
N ARG A 287 13.59 9.64 0.23
CA ARG A 287 12.18 9.65 0.61
C ARG A 287 11.81 8.46 1.50
N ALA A 288 12.50 7.32 1.35
CA ALA A 288 12.31 6.12 2.15
C ALA A 288 12.65 6.36 3.62
N GLU A 289 13.62 7.24 3.93
CA GLU A 289 13.93 7.59 5.31
C GLU A 289 12.73 8.22 6.03
N TYR A 290 11.93 9.03 5.35
CA TYR A 290 10.69 9.56 5.93
C TYR A 290 9.68 8.44 6.25
N ALA A 291 9.53 7.45 5.37
CA ALA A 291 8.69 6.28 5.65
C ALA A 291 9.21 5.45 6.83
N ARG A 292 10.54 5.27 6.94
CA ARG A 292 11.17 4.62 8.09
C ARG A 292 10.94 5.38 9.38
N ASP A 293 11.06 6.70 9.38
CA ASP A 293 10.85 7.54 10.56
C ASP A 293 9.40 7.48 11.05
N VAL A 294 8.43 7.55 10.14
CA VAL A 294 7.01 7.38 10.49
C VAL A 294 6.76 5.98 11.04
N ALA A 295 7.34 4.94 10.41
CA ALA A 295 7.19 3.56 10.86
C ALA A 295 7.81 3.32 12.26
N ARG A 296 8.99 3.90 12.55
CA ARG A 296 9.64 3.83 13.87
C ARG A 296 8.77 4.47 14.95
N GLN A 297 8.22 5.65 14.67
CA GLN A 297 7.32 6.34 15.59
C GLN A 297 6.04 5.54 15.82
N LYS A 298 5.46 4.98 14.76
CA LYS A 298 4.24 4.16 14.83
C LYS A 298 4.48 2.89 15.65
N GLN A 299 5.61 2.22 15.45
CA GLN A 299 6.01 1.07 16.25
C GLN A 299 6.14 1.42 17.74
N ALA A 300 6.80 2.53 18.07
CA ALA A 300 6.95 2.96 19.46
C ALA A 300 5.58 3.19 20.13
N VAL A 301 4.66 3.88 19.44
CA VAL A 301 3.30 4.12 19.92
C VAL A 301 2.51 2.80 20.07
N LEU A 302 2.68 1.86 19.14
CA LEU A 302 2.05 0.53 19.24
C LEU A 302 2.55 -0.23 20.47
N VAL A 303 3.86 -0.22 20.74
CA VAL A 303 4.46 -0.86 21.93
C VAL A 303 3.89 -0.25 23.21
N ASP A 304 3.80 1.08 23.30
CA ASP A 304 3.24 1.77 24.46
C ASP A 304 1.74 1.49 24.64
N LEU A 305 0.95 1.52 23.57
CA LEU A 305 -0.48 1.20 23.63
C LEU A 305 -0.73 -0.24 24.10
N VAL A 306 0.09 -1.18 23.64
CA VAL A 306 0.03 -2.58 24.05
C VAL A 306 0.36 -2.72 25.54
N ALA A 307 1.39 -2.02 26.02
CA ALA A 307 1.74 -1.95 27.43
C ALA A 307 0.62 -1.36 28.30
N LEU A 308 -0.22 -0.50 27.71
CA LEU A 308 -1.35 0.16 28.36
C LEU A 308 -2.71 -0.54 28.15
N ALA A 309 -2.75 -1.73 27.54
CA ALA A 309 -4.01 -2.46 27.30
C ALA A 309 -4.83 -2.65 28.60
N PRO A 310 -6.06 -2.13 28.70
CA PRO A 310 -6.90 -2.28 29.88
C PRO A 310 -7.10 -3.76 30.16
N THR A 311 -6.68 -4.16 31.35
CA THR A 311 -6.71 -5.56 31.79
C THR A 311 -7.48 -5.64 33.09
N THR A 312 -8.55 -6.42 33.13
CA THR A 312 -9.43 -6.57 34.30
C THR A 312 -9.57 -8.04 34.69
N PRO A 313 -9.42 -8.41 35.98
CA PRO A 313 -9.64 -9.78 36.41
C PRO A 313 -11.12 -10.15 36.28
N LEU A 314 -11.39 -11.35 35.76
CA LEU A 314 -12.75 -11.90 35.60
C LEU A 314 -13.19 -12.80 36.77
N ASN A 315 -12.24 -13.24 37.57
CA ASN A 315 -12.46 -14.05 38.76
C ASN A 315 -11.47 -13.65 39.86
N ASN A 316 -11.73 -14.12 41.08
CA ASN A 316 -10.74 -14.03 42.15
C ASN A 316 -9.56 -14.92 41.79
N HIS A 317 -8.36 -14.34 41.71
CA HIS A 317 -7.17 -15.06 41.32
C HIS A 317 -6.60 -15.87 42.47
N ASP A 318 -6.26 -17.11 42.18
CA ASP A 318 -5.53 -18.01 43.07
C ASP A 318 -4.03 -17.86 42.79
N ASP A 319 -3.31 -17.26 43.74
CA ASP A 319 -1.86 -17.05 43.66
C ASP A 319 -1.04 -18.36 43.64
N SER A 320 -1.66 -19.51 43.91
CA SER A 320 -1.00 -20.82 43.79
C SER A 320 -1.07 -21.43 42.38
N SER A 321 -1.94 -20.91 41.51
CA SER A 321 -2.08 -21.39 40.14
C SER A 321 -1.10 -20.68 39.20
N PRO A 322 -0.22 -21.41 38.46
CA PRO A 322 0.64 -20.82 37.45
C PRO A 322 -0.11 -20.53 36.13
N TYR A 323 -1.38 -20.91 36.04
CA TYR A 323 -2.14 -20.91 34.79
C TYR A 323 -3.08 -19.72 34.70
N TYR A 324 -2.89 -18.93 33.65
CA TYR A 324 -3.67 -17.72 33.37
C TYR A 324 -4.32 -17.81 31.98
N ASP A 325 -5.50 -17.21 31.85
CA ASP A 325 -6.23 -17.04 30.59
C ASP A 325 -6.47 -15.56 30.32
N PHE A 326 -6.29 -15.13 29.08
CA PHE A 326 -6.50 -13.77 28.60
C PHE A 326 -7.52 -13.77 27.48
N TYR A 327 -8.62 -13.04 27.68
CA TYR A 327 -9.72 -12.95 26.75
C TYR A 327 -9.75 -11.56 26.12
N LEU A 328 -9.50 -11.48 24.81
CA LEU A 328 -9.59 -10.21 24.08
C LEU A 328 -11.05 -9.89 23.75
N THR A 329 -11.48 -8.67 24.02
CA THR A 329 -12.86 -8.19 23.82
C THR A 329 -12.92 -6.82 23.14
N ASP A 330 -14.02 -6.49 22.47
CA ASP A 330 -14.27 -5.16 21.87
C ASP A 330 -14.61 -4.04 22.86
N GLY A 331 -14.64 -4.34 24.17
CA GLY A 331 -14.97 -3.37 25.21
C GLY A 331 -16.46 -3.33 25.58
N GLY A 332 -16.81 -2.57 26.64
CA GLY A 332 -18.19 -2.46 27.14
C GLY A 332 -18.70 -3.65 27.97
N ASP A 333 -19.87 -3.51 28.60
CA ASP A 333 -20.39 -4.50 29.56
C ASP A 333 -20.83 -5.82 28.91
N ASN A 334 -21.16 -5.80 27.62
CA ASN A 334 -21.59 -6.97 26.81
C ASN A 334 -20.63 -7.27 25.66
N GLY A 335 -19.36 -6.88 25.78
CA GLY A 335 -18.39 -6.97 24.69
C GLY A 335 -18.24 -8.39 24.13
N VAL A 336 -18.06 -8.50 22.83
CA VAL A 336 -17.79 -9.74 22.10
C VAL A 336 -16.37 -10.20 22.39
N VAL A 337 -16.21 -11.48 22.71
CA VAL A 337 -14.91 -12.13 22.87
C VAL A 337 -14.42 -12.57 21.50
N TYR A 338 -13.17 -12.24 21.17
CA TYR A 338 -12.55 -12.61 19.90
C TYR A 338 -11.67 -13.86 20.02
N LEU A 339 -10.88 -13.96 21.09
CA LEU A 339 -9.95 -15.05 21.30
C LEU A 339 -9.63 -15.24 22.79
N ARG A 340 -9.12 -16.43 23.10
CA ARG A 340 -8.49 -16.78 24.38
C ARG A 340 -7.03 -17.15 24.14
N LEU A 341 -6.13 -16.45 24.81
CA LEU A 341 -4.73 -16.82 24.97
C LEU A 341 -4.55 -17.45 26.35
N ASP A 342 -3.91 -18.61 26.41
CA ASP A 342 -3.53 -19.23 27.67
C ASP A 342 -2.03 -19.01 27.94
N LEU A 343 -1.68 -18.84 29.23
CA LEU A 343 -0.33 -18.60 29.71
C LEU A 343 -0.02 -19.57 30.86
N ASP A 344 1.13 -20.21 30.79
CA ASP A 344 1.76 -20.89 31.92
C ASP A 344 2.95 -20.06 32.41
N VAL A 345 2.78 -19.39 33.55
CA VAL A 345 3.78 -18.49 34.13
C VAL A 345 5.03 -19.24 34.61
N SER A 346 4.93 -20.55 34.88
CA SER A 346 6.09 -21.34 35.33
C SER A 346 7.09 -21.60 34.19
N THR A 347 6.60 -21.67 32.95
CA THR A 347 7.40 -21.91 31.75
C THR A 347 7.54 -20.68 30.86
N GLY A 348 6.70 -19.67 31.04
CA GLY A 348 6.59 -18.51 30.16
C GLY A 348 5.90 -18.82 28.83
N ASN A 349 5.33 -20.01 28.67
CA ASN A 349 4.68 -20.41 27.43
C ASN A 349 3.28 -19.79 27.32
N ALA A 350 3.07 -19.04 26.25
CA ALA A 350 1.78 -18.49 25.85
C ALA A 350 1.33 -19.08 24.51
N LYS A 351 0.05 -19.46 24.38
CA LYS A 351 -0.52 -19.93 23.10
C LYS A 351 -1.97 -19.52 22.94
N ILE A 352 -2.41 -19.37 21.70
CA ILE A 352 -3.81 -19.18 21.37
C ILE A 352 -4.53 -20.50 21.64
N ALA A 353 -5.43 -20.49 22.61
CA ALA A 353 -6.18 -21.66 23.04
C ALA A 353 -7.55 -21.75 22.35
N GLU A 354 -8.15 -20.62 21.97
CA GLU A 354 -9.45 -20.58 21.29
C GLU A 354 -9.64 -19.27 20.50
N VAL A 355 -10.41 -19.33 19.41
CA VAL A 355 -10.88 -18.17 18.63
C VAL A 355 -12.39 -18.27 18.50
N TYR A 356 -13.10 -17.17 18.75
CA TYR A 356 -14.56 -17.13 18.83
C TYR A 356 -15.16 -16.45 17.59
N SER A 357 -16.33 -16.92 17.16
CA SER A 357 -16.99 -16.49 15.91
C SER A 357 -17.83 -15.21 16.04
N GLY A 358 -17.46 -14.28 16.92
CA GLY A 358 -18.14 -12.98 17.08
C GLY A 358 -19.54 -12.99 17.72
N LYS A 359 -20.02 -14.15 18.21
CA LYS A 359 -21.33 -14.31 18.87
C LYS A 359 -21.24 -14.59 20.36
N PHE A 360 -20.02 -14.79 20.87
CA PHE A 360 -19.76 -15.16 22.24
C PHE A 360 -19.40 -13.90 23.03
N SER A 361 -20.19 -13.54 24.04
CA SER A 361 -20.02 -12.30 24.80
C SER A 361 -19.24 -12.53 26.10
N ILE A 362 -18.76 -11.42 26.68
CA ILE A 362 -18.15 -11.43 28.01
C ILE A 362 -19.14 -11.92 29.08
N CYS A 363 -20.44 -11.67 28.92
CA CYS A 363 -21.47 -12.18 29.83
C CYS A 363 -21.60 -13.70 29.76
N ASP A 364 -21.55 -14.26 28.55
CA ASP A 364 -21.50 -15.71 28.35
C ASP A 364 -20.24 -16.30 29.00
N LEU A 365 -19.10 -15.62 28.86
CA LEU A 365 -17.84 -16.02 29.48
C LEU A 365 -17.90 -15.96 31.02
N ILE A 366 -18.40 -14.87 31.61
CA ILE A 366 -18.52 -14.69 33.07
C ILE A 366 -19.47 -15.73 33.70
N SER A 367 -20.47 -16.18 32.94
CA SER A 367 -21.37 -17.24 33.40
C SER A 367 -20.68 -18.62 33.56
N GLN A 368 -19.46 -18.77 33.03
CA GLN A 368 -18.68 -20.00 33.15
C GLN A 368 -17.94 -20.06 34.49
N LYS A 369 -17.78 -21.28 35.02
CA LYS A 369 -16.90 -21.51 36.16
C LYS A 369 -15.45 -21.56 35.69
N PHE A 370 -14.72 -20.48 35.93
CA PHE A 370 -13.30 -20.40 35.62
C PHE A 370 -12.49 -21.34 36.52
N VAL A 371 -11.65 -22.17 35.91
CA VAL A 371 -10.69 -23.05 36.59
C VAL A 371 -9.30 -22.41 36.65
N ARG A 372 -9.04 -21.41 35.81
CA ARG A 372 -7.78 -20.67 35.67
C ARG A 372 -7.96 -19.20 36.04
N ASN A 373 -6.87 -18.54 36.44
CA ASN A 373 -6.90 -17.09 36.69
C ASN A 373 -7.17 -16.39 35.37
N SER A 374 -8.24 -15.61 35.30
CA SER A 374 -8.74 -15.09 34.02
C SER A 374 -8.72 -13.58 34.00
N PHE A 375 -8.26 -13.02 32.88
CA PHE A 375 -8.26 -11.60 32.60
C PHE A 375 -9.05 -11.30 31.33
N ARG A 376 -9.80 -10.21 31.37
CA ARG A 376 -10.32 -9.52 30.19
C ARG A 376 -9.28 -8.51 29.72
N VAL A 377 -9.03 -8.48 28.42
CA VAL A 377 -8.21 -7.48 27.75
C VAL A 377 -9.12 -6.70 26.80
N GLU A 378 -9.18 -5.38 26.94
CA GLU A 378 -10.00 -4.53 26.07
C GLU A 378 -9.19 -4.10 24.84
N ARG A 379 -9.72 -4.44 23.67
CA ARG A 379 -9.16 -4.12 22.37
C ARG A 379 -9.19 -2.63 22.10
N ASN A 380 -8.12 -2.10 21.52
CA ASN A 380 -8.14 -0.83 20.82
C ASN A 380 -8.62 -1.06 19.37
N PRO A 381 -9.75 -0.47 18.94
CA PRO A 381 -10.24 -0.66 17.57
C PRO A 381 -9.26 -0.18 16.49
N GLU A 382 -8.38 0.78 16.83
CA GLU A 382 -7.36 1.33 15.93
C GLU A 382 -6.14 0.39 15.76
N ILE A 383 -5.99 -0.63 16.61
CA ILE A 383 -4.98 -1.67 16.44
C ILE A 383 -5.58 -2.80 15.59
N THR A 384 -5.04 -2.96 14.39
CA THR A 384 -5.49 -3.95 13.41
C THR A 384 -5.14 -5.37 13.84
N ASP A 385 -3.99 -5.56 14.50
CA ASP A 385 -3.57 -6.86 15.00
C ASP A 385 -4.07 -7.13 16.43
N ILE A 386 -5.09 -7.97 16.50
CA ILE A 386 -5.74 -8.37 17.75
C ILE A 386 -4.83 -9.18 18.69
N LEU A 387 -3.77 -9.83 18.19
CA LEU A 387 -2.88 -10.68 18.99
C LEU A 387 -1.84 -9.89 19.78
N ILE A 388 -1.44 -8.71 19.32
CA ILE A 388 -0.41 -7.91 20.00
C ILE A 388 -0.90 -7.47 21.39
N GLU A 389 -2.16 -7.01 21.50
CA GLU A 389 -2.69 -6.51 22.77
C GLU A 389 -2.81 -7.61 23.83
N VAL A 390 -3.31 -8.79 23.45
CA VAL A 390 -3.46 -9.93 24.38
C VAL A 390 -2.10 -10.49 24.79
N SER A 391 -1.12 -10.50 23.88
CA SER A 391 0.24 -10.99 24.16
C SER A 391 1.02 -10.02 25.05
N GLY A 392 0.84 -8.71 24.85
CA GLY A 392 1.42 -7.71 25.76
C GLY A 392 0.82 -7.77 27.17
N ALA A 393 -0.49 -8.02 27.28
CA ALA A 393 -1.12 -8.23 28.58
C ALA A 393 -0.62 -9.49 29.29
N SER A 394 -0.46 -10.60 28.55
CA SER A 394 0.06 -11.84 29.12
C SER A 394 1.52 -11.72 29.56
N GLU A 395 2.35 -11.02 28.78
CA GLU A 395 3.75 -10.76 29.13
C GLU A 395 3.87 -9.93 30.42
N ARG A 396 3.01 -8.92 30.63
CA ARG A 396 3.01 -8.16 31.90
C ARG A 396 2.76 -9.06 33.11
N VAL A 397 1.73 -9.92 33.03
CA VAL A 397 1.40 -10.86 34.11
C VAL A 397 2.52 -11.86 34.32
N PHE A 398 3.12 -12.37 33.24
CA PHE A 398 4.29 -13.23 33.33
C PHE A 398 5.44 -12.53 34.08
N GLN A 399 5.79 -11.31 33.71
CA GLN A 399 6.89 -10.57 34.34
C GLN A 399 6.64 -10.29 35.83
N GLU A 400 5.39 -9.98 36.21
CA GLU A 400 4.97 -9.79 37.60
C GLU A 400 5.04 -11.10 38.40
N LYS A 401 4.52 -12.19 37.83
CA LYS A 401 4.28 -13.44 38.56
C LYS A 401 5.44 -14.45 38.47
N LYS A 402 6.33 -14.35 37.48
CA LYS A 402 7.41 -15.33 37.25
C LYS A 402 8.31 -15.55 38.48
N ARG A 403 8.49 -14.52 39.32
CA ARG A 403 9.32 -14.62 40.54
C ARG A 403 8.74 -15.54 41.60
N TYR A 404 7.41 -15.71 41.64
CA TYR A 404 6.73 -16.58 42.61
C TYR A 404 6.78 -18.06 42.19
N PHE A 405 6.92 -18.32 40.89
CA PHE A 405 6.93 -19.67 40.32
C PHE A 405 8.30 -20.12 39.81
N ALA A 406 9.28 -19.20 39.76
CA ALA A 406 10.67 -19.54 39.55
C ALA A 406 11.14 -20.42 40.72
N LYS A 407 11.33 -21.72 40.44
CA LYS A 407 12.04 -22.59 41.38
C LYS A 407 13.42 -21.95 41.65
N PRO A 408 13.85 -21.78 42.91
CA PRO A 408 15.26 -21.57 43.17
C PRO A 408 15.99 -22.73 42.51
N ALA A 409 17.02 -22.45 41.70
CA ALA A 409 17.97 -23.48 41.38
C ALA A 409 18.49 -23.98 42.73
N ALA A 410 18.10 -25.18 43.14
CA ALA A 410 18.65 -25.79 44.33
C ALA A 410 20.16 -25.78 44.14
N ASP A 411 20.88 -25.07 45.00
CA ASP A 411 22.33 -25.17 45.10
C ASP A 411 22.62 -26.67 45.21
N LYS A 412 23.12 -27.25 44.11
CA LYS A 412 23.60 -28.62 44.13
C LYS A 412 24.77 -28.60 45.10
N ALA A 413 24.52 -29.05 46.33
CA ALA A 413 25.56 -29.33 47.28
C ALA A 413 26.68 -30.10 46.56
N PRO A 414 27.95 -29.67 46.66
CA PRO A 414 29.03 -30.28 45.92
C PRO A 414 29.07 -31.77 46.25
N ILE A 415 28.97 -32.59 45.21
CA ILE A 415 29.10 -34.04 45.30
C ILE A 415 30.47 -34.31 45.93
N PRO A 416 30.56 -35.00 47.08
CA PRO A 416 31.85 -35.35 47.66
C PRO A 416 32.56 -36.27 46.66
N LYS A 417 33.77 -35.89 46.25
CA LYS A 417 34.61 -36.70 45.36
C LYS A 417 35.03 -37.99 46.08
N PRO A 418 35.06 -39.13 45.37
CA PRO A 418 35.60 -40.39 45.90
C PRO A 418 37.10 -40.34 46.14
#